data_AF-A0A813MEK6-F1
#
_entry.id   AF-A0A813MEK6-F1
#
_cell.length_a   1.000
_cell.length_b   1.000
_cell.length_c   1.000
_cell.angle_alpha   90.00
_cell.angle_beta   90.00
_cell.angle_gamma   90.00
#
_symmetry.space_group_name_H-M   'P 1'
#
loop_
_entity.id
_entity.type
_entity.pdbx_description
1 polymer ?
#
loop_
_entity_poly.entity_id
_entity_poly.type
_entity_poly.pdbx_seq_one_letter_code
_entity_poly.pdbx_strand_id
1 'polypeptide(L)'
;MSSTGDRFTDIQLENKRLPACYGYLTWELLSLEDAMKELQGLLQEINRFVTLAKRHCTYPNDHDLTKDESAAIYIYTMEISDDSCVYRILNQTLRAEDRKKVRPWFGYLKLVDSATSKLPRFKGTVFRGIDKDVTKSFKKGQRTTWWSISSCSTSVNVISSFVSKSSSGTLFHIECLNGKSIASYTCYPDENEVILMPGTLLEVVSDPLSQPHQLNIIHLKEIGDEPSNPNAKEGIIVAGGNGKGNSLNQLGGPHGVIVDHLGQIYVADVGNDRVMRWCEGDKEGEVVVGGTGEGNQSTQLNCPTGLSFDHEENLYVVDCFNHRIQKYEKI
;
A
#
# COMPACT_ATOMS: atom_id res chain seq x y z
N MET A 1 25.57 25.07 -7.01
CA MET A 1 25.88 23.68 -6.62
C MET A 1 24.72 23.21 -5.77
N SER A 2 23.67 22.66 -6.37
CA SER A 2 22.55 22.10 -5.61
C SER A 2 23.01 20.79 -5.00
N SER A 3 22.88 20.66 -3.68
CA SER A 3 22.96 19.35 -3.05
C SER A 3 21.86 18.49 -3.64
N THR A 4 22.23 17.49 -4.44
CA THR A 4 21.35 16.38 -4.79
C THR A 4 20.98 15.69 -3.46
N GLY A 5 19.79 15.95 -2.94
CA GLY A 5 19.27 15.18 -1.82
C GLY A 5 19.15 13.73 -2.29
N ASP A 6 19.71 12.83 -1.52
CA ASP A 6 19.84 11.43 -1.92
C ASP A 6 18.50 10.74 -1.64
N ARG A 7 17.54 10.85 -2.57
CA ARG A 7 16.15 10.36 -2.44
C ARG A 7 16.03 8.88 -2.11
N PHE A 8 17.08 8.11 -2.33
CA PHE A 8 17.11 6.71 -1.96
C PHE A 8 17.23 6.55 -0.44
N THR A 9 17.84 7.50 0.27
CA THR A 9 18.36 7.28 1.63
C THR A 9 17.38 7.49 2.77
N ASP A 10 16.25 8.13 2.49
CA ASP A 10 15.15 8.28 3.43
C ASP A 10 14.36 6.97 3.54
N ILE A 11 14.17 6.48 4.80
CA ILE A 11 13.01 5.71 5.34
C ILE A 11 13.40 4.70 6.45
N GLN A 12 12.48 4.54 7.40
CA GLN A 12 12.48 3.67 8.58
C GLN A 12 11.96 2.26 8.22
N LEU A 13 12.53 1.24 8.87
CA LEU A 13 12.33 -0.20 8.65
C LEU A 13 10.88 -0.68 8.45
N GLU A 14 10.65 -1.36 7.33
CA GLU A 14 9.40 -2.04 6.97
C GLU A 14 9.46 -3.51 7.43
N ASN A 15 9.22 -3.75 8.72
CA ASN A 15 9.15 -5.12 9.30
C ASN A 15 7.88 -5.36 10.12
N LYS A 16 6.93 -4.43 10.08
CA LYS A 16 5.61 -4.60 10.70
C LYS A 16 4.62 -5.05 9.65
N ARG A 17 3.85 -6.09 9.98
CA ARG A 17 2.67 -6.45 9.19
C ARG A 17 1.62 -5.37 9.45
N LEU A 18 1.29 -4.60 8.42
CA LEU A 18 0.22 -3.62 8.45
C LEU A 18 -0.96 -4.17 7.64
N PRO A 19 -2.20 -3.74 7.95
CA PRO A 19 -3.34 -3.96 7.06
C PRO A 19 -3.04 -3.40 5.67
N ALA A 20 -3.74 -3.87 4.64
CA ALA A 20 -3.59 -3.37 3.28
C ALA A 20 -3.97 -1.88 3.15
N CYS A 21 -3.79 -1.30 1.96
CA CYS A 21 -4.30 0.03 1.67
C CYS A 21 -4.78 0.16 0.23
N TYR A 22 -5.41 -0.89 -0.29
CA TYR A 22 -5.83 -0.97 -1.68
C TYR A 22 -7.18 -0.29 -1.94
N GLY A 23 -7.77 0.41 -0.98
CA GLY A 23 -9.03 1.14 -1.17
C GLY A 23 -9.00 2.20 -2.25
N TYR A 24 -7.82 2.76 -2.51
CA TYR A 24 -7.68 3.70 -3.61
C TYR A 24 -8.03 3.05 -4.97
N LEU A 25 -7.93 1.72 -5.12
CA LEU A 25 -8.24 1.04 -6.39
C LEU A 25 -9.70 1.19 -6.80
N THR A 26 -10.63 1.28 -5.85
CA THR A 26 -12.06 1.51 -6.11
C THR A 26 -12.43 3.00 -6.11
N TRP A 27 -11.46 3.89 -5.87
CA TRP A 27 -11.68 5.33 -5.86
C TRP A 27 -11.91 5.85 -7.28
N GLU A 28 -12.65 6.95 -7.38
CA GLU A 28 -12.83 7.65 -8.65
C GLU A 28 -11.47 8.17 -9.16
N LEU A 29 -11.23 8.07 -10.47
CA LEU A 29 -10.06 8.65 -11.10
C LEU A 29 -10.26 10.16 -11.26
N LEU A 30 -9.63 10.93 -10.39
CA LEU A 30 -9.75 12.39 -10.33
C LEU A 30 -8.69 13.11 -11.20
N SER A 31 -8.87 14.40 -11.43
CA SER A 31 -7.79 15.28 -11.90
C SER A 31 -6.67 15.35 -10.85
N LEU A 32 -5.45 15.72 -11.25
CA LEU A 32 -4.33 15.84 -10.29
C LEU A 32 -4.59 16.96 -9.26
N GLU A 33 -5.22 18.05 -9.66
CA GLU A 33 -5.62 19.13 -8.76
C GLU A 33 -6.60 18.64 -7.68
N ASP A 34 -7.64 17.90 -8.08
CA ASP A 34 -8.65 17.39 -7.15
C ASP A 34 -8.09 16.30 -6.25
N ALA A 35 -7.29 15.39 -6.79
CA ALA A 35 -6.60 14.33 -6.05
C ALA A 35 -5.66 14.88 -4.96
N MET A 36 -5.04 16.03 -5.20
CA MET A 36 -4.12 16.66 -4.27
C MET A 36 -4.83 17.61 -3.28
N LYS A 37 -6.11 17.95 -3.50
CA LYS A 37 -6.85 18.92 -2.69
C LYS A 37 -6.99 18.49 -1.23
N GLU A 38 -7.21 17.19 -0.99
CA GLU A 38 -7.32 16.64 0.36
C GLU A 38 -5.99 16.69 1.14
N LEU A 39 -4.87 16.92 0.45
CA LEU A 39 -3.53 16.95 1.03
C LEU A 39 -3.10 18.35 1.50
N GLN A 40 -3.93 19.39 1.36
CA GLN A 40 -3.58 20.77 1.72
C GLN A 40 -3.18 20.96 3.20
N GLY A 41 -3.65 20.08 4.09
CA GLY A 41 -3.22 20.07 5.50
C GLY A 41 -1.88 19.37 5.76
N LEU A 42 -1.35 18.63 4.77
CA LEU A 42 -0.14 17.82 4.86
C LEU A 42 1.01 18.38 4.01
N LEU A 43 0.68 19.01 2.88
CA LEU A 43 1.63 19.53 1.90
C LEU A 43 1.42 21.04 1.70
N GLN A 44 2.52 21.78 1.65
CA GLN A 44 2.51 23.19 1.29
C GLN A 44 2.62 23.36 -0.24
N GLU A 45 2.19 24.51 -0.77
CA GLU A 45 2.40 24.89 -2.19
C GLU A 45 1.88 23.91 -3.27
N ILE A 46 0.90 23.05 -2.96
CA ILE A 46 0.36 22.01 -3.87
C ILE A 46 0.08 22.53 -5.29
N ASN A 47 -0.62 23.66 -5.42
CA ASN A 47 -0.99 24.22 -6.73
C ASN A 47 0.23 24.55 -7.60
N ARG A 48 1.32 25.02 -6.97
CA ARG A 48 2.58 25.30 -7.65
C ARG A 48 3.20 23.99 -8.15
N PHE A 49 3.16 22.92 -7.36
CA PHE A 49 3.74 21.62 -7.73
C PHE A 49 2.97 20.96 -8.87
N VAL A 50 1.64 20.97 -8.80
CA VAL A 50 0.78 20.48 -9.89
C VAL A 50 1.05 21.24 -11.19
N THR A 51 1.15 22.57 -11.11
CA THR A 51 1.49 23.40 -12.27
C THR A 51 2.88 23.08 -12.83
N LEU A 52 3.88 22.95 -11.96
CA LEU A 52 5.25 22.68 -12.36
C LEU A 52 5.37 21.29 -13.01
N ALA A 53 4.83 20.25 -12.38
CA ALA A 53 4.84 18.90 -12.90
C ALA A 53 4.18 18.80 -14.28
N LYS A 54 3.00 19.38 -14.45
CA LYS A 54 2.31 19.40 -15.75
C LYS A 54 3.10 20.08 -16.86
N ARG A 55 3.94 21.08 -16.54
CA ARG A 55 4.82 21.76 -17.52
C ARG A 55 6.00 20.89 -17.98
N HIS A 56 6.48 20.01 -17.11
CA HIS A 56 7.60 19.11 -17.43
C HIS A 56 7.18 17.83 -18.15
N CYS A 57 5.90 17.51 -18.16
CA CYS A 57 5.38 16.36 -18.88
C CYS A 57 5.34 16.62 -20.39
N THR A 58 5.86 15.68 -21.18
CA THR A 58 5.89 15.74 -22.65
C THR A 58 4.73 14.94 -23.27
N TYR A 59 4.20 15.43 -24.40
CA TYR A 59 3.09 14.79 -25.12
C TYR A 59 3.27 14.91 -26.65
N PRO A 60 2.84 13.89 -27.43
CA PRO A 60 2.44 12.56 -26.96
C PRO A 60 3.60 11.85 -26.25
N ASN A 61 3.28 10.98 -25.29
CA ASN A 61 4.27 10.15 -24.61
C ASN A 61 4.11 8.69 -25.04
N ASP A 62 5.14 7.89 -24.81
CA ASP A 62 5.24 6.53 -25.36
C ASP A 62 4.23 5.52 -24.78
N HIS A 63 3.48 5.88 -23.74
CA HIS A 63 2.61 4.97 -22.99
C HIS A 63 1.18 5.50 -22.80
N ASP A 64 0.75 6.47 -23.62
CA ASP A 64 -0.60 7.05 -23.60
C ASP A 64 -1.06 7.52 -22.20
N LEU A 65 -0.11 8.02 -21.39
CA LEU A 65 -0.44 8.67 -20.12
C LEU A 65 -1.18 9.97 -20.41
N THR A 66 -2.20 10.25 -19.62
CA THR A 66 -2.84 11.57 -19.56
C THR A 66 -1.91 12.59 -18.88
N LYS A 67 -2.30 13.88 -18.97
CA LYS A 67 -1.60 14.98 -18.29
C LYS A 67 -1.49 14.78 -16.78
N ASP A 68 -2.56 14.32 -16.16
CA ASP A 68 -2.64 14.11 -14.72
C ASP A 68 -1.80 12.90 -14.28
N GLU A 69 -1.86 11.80 -15.02
CA GLU A 69 -1.11 10.57 -14.73
C GLU A 69 0.41 10.77 -14.81
N SER A 70 0.90 11.38 -15.89
CA SER A 70 2.34 11.66 -16.02
C SER A 70 2.81 12.67 -14.96
N ALA A 71 2.00 13.68 -14.65
CA ALA A 71 2.36 14.67 -13.65
C ALA A 71 2.32 14.08 -12.24
N ALA A 72 1.46 13.09 -11.96
CA ALA A 72 1.45 12.37 -10.69
C ALA A 72 2.78 11.64 -10.45
N ILE A 73 3.31 10.93 -11.46
CA ILE A 73 4.64 10.30 -11.40
C ILE A 73 5.72 11.37 -11.19
N TYR A 74 5.68 12.45 -11.98
CA TYR A 74 6.67 13.52 -11.87
C TYR A 74 6.70 14.12 -10.46
N ILE A 75 5.54 14.49 -9.88
CA ILE A 75 5.42 15.02 -8.51
C ILE A 75 6.03 14.07 -7.48
N TYR A 76 5.78 12.77 -7.60
CA TYR A 76 6.36 11.78 -6.69
C TYR A 76 7.90 11.85 -6.73
N THR A 77 8.48 12.19 -7.86
CA THR A 77 9.93 12.28 -8.01
C THR A 77 10.51 13.65 -7.66
N MET A 78 9.70 14.69 -7.46
CA MET A 78 10.22 16.03 -7.18
C MET A 78 10.84 16.16 -5.79
N GLU A 79 11.96 16.89 -5.72
CA GLU A 79 12.59 17.32 -4.48
C GLU A 79 12.63 18.86 -4.46
N ILE A 80 11.99 19.47 -3.46
CA ILE A 80 11.78 20.92 -3.42
C ILE A 80 12.25 21.49 -2.08
N SER A 81 11.65 21.01 -1.00
CA SER A 81 11.99 21.34 0.39
C SER A 81 11.44 20.26 1.30
N ASP A 82 11.97 20.16 2.52
CA ASP A 82 11.69 18.98 3.34
C ASP A 82 10.21 18.78 3.67
N ASP A 83 9.49 19.89 3.89
CA ASP A 83 8.07 19.93 4.24
C ASP A 83 7.13 19.85 3.01
N SER A 84 7.68 19.71 1.82
CA SER A 84 6.95 19.74 0.55
C SER A 84 7.23 18.55 -0.37
N CYS A 85 8.12 17.64 0.04
CA CYS A 85 8.46 16.44 -0.71
C CYS A 85 7.34 15.39 -0.62
N VAL A 86 6.58 15.24 -1.70
CA VAL A 86 5.44 14.31 -1.77
C VAL A 86 5.84 12.88 -1.45
N TYR A 87 6.93 12.38 -2.02
CA TYR A 87 7.39 11.00 -1.75
C TYR A 87 7.66 10.76 -0.26
N ARG A 88 8.25 11.74 0.43
CA ARG A 88 8.66 11.58 1.82
C ARG A 88 7.44 11.46 2.73
N ILE A 89 6.50 12.39 2.60
CA ILE A 89 5.30 12.45 3.42
C ILE A 89 4.36 11.29 3.07
N LEU A 90 4.20 10.96 1.79
CA LEU A 90 3.42 9.80 1.35
C LEU A 90 4.02 8.50 1.93
N ASN A 91 5.31 8.25 1.72
CA ASN A 91 5.93 7.01 2.18
C ASN A 91 5.99 6.93 3.71
N GLN A 92 6.09 8.05 4.43
CA GLN A 92 5.88 8.07 5.88
C GLN A 92 4.45 7.68 6.28
N THR A 93 3.46 8.18 5.54
CA THR A 93 2.05 7.88 5.78
C THR A 93 1.73 6.41 5.50
N LEU A 94 2.25 5.84 4.40
CA LEU A 94 2.08 4.44 4.03
C LEU A 94 2.68 3.46 5.05
N ARG A 95 3.69 3.89 5.81
CA ARG A 95 4.32 3.12 6.89
C ARG A 95 3.67 3.33 8.26
N ALA A 96 2.68 4.22 8.38
CA ALA A 96 2.02 4.49 9.64
C ALA A 96 1.07 3.35 10.04
N GLU A 97 1.06 2.99 11.33
CA GLU A 97 0.11 2.00 11.87
C GLU A 97 -1.34 2.49 11.78
N ASP A 98 -1.55 3.79 12.00
CA ASP A 98 -2.85 4.44 11.81
C ASP A 98 -3.15 4.61 10.33
N ARG A 99 -3.78 3.59 9.75
CA ARG A 99 -4.12 3.55 8.32
C ARG A 99 -5.14 4.62 7.91
N LYS A 100 -5.88 5.23 8.84
CA LYS A 100 -6.79 6.36 8.54
C LYS A 100 -6.03 7.55 7.94
N LYS A 101 -4.74 7.68 8.24
CA LYS A 101 -3.87 8.71 7.66
C LYS A 101 -3.60 8.52 6.17
N VAL A 102 -3.78 7.32 5.63
CA VAL A 102 -3.57 7.03 4.20
C VAL A 102 -4.76 7.51 3.36
N ARG A 103 -5.96 7.61 3.94
CA ARG A 103 -7.18 7.95 3.21
C ARG A 103 -7.11 9.26 2.40
N PRO A 104 -6.58 10.39 2.92
CA PRO A 104 -6.40 11.61 2.12
C PRO A 104 -5.53 11.43 0.86
N TRP A 105 -4.73 10.37 0.80
CA TRP A 105 -3.88 10.05 -0.34
C TRP A 105 -4.58 9.21 -1.41
N PHE A 106 -5.82 8.76 -1.21
CA PHE A 106 -6.46 7.81 -2.14
C PHE A 106 -6.63 8.36 -3.55
N GLY A 107 -7.04 9.63 -3.69
CA GLY A 107 -7.12 10.28 -5.00
C GLY A 107 -5.75 10.27 -5.72
N TYR A 108 -4.68 10.61 -5.00
CA TYR A 108 -3.33 10.63 -5.56
C TYR A 108 -2.80 9.22 -5.86
N LEU A 109 -2.99 8.26 -4.96
CA LEU A 109 -2.59 6.86 -5.15
C LEU A 109 -3.33 6.22 -6.33
N LYS A 110 -4.62 6.55 -6.52
CA LYS A 110 -5.40 6.10 -7.69
C LYS A 110 -4.83 6.64 -9.00
N LEU A 111 -4.36 7.89 -9.02
CA LEU A 111 -3.67 8.46 -10.18
C LEU A 111 -2.34 7.77 -10.46
N VAL A 112 -1.52 7.53 -9.42
CA VAL A 112 -0.24 6.82 -9.57
C VAL A 112 -0.46 5.38 -10.04
N ASP A 113 -1.45 4.68 -9.49
CA ASP A 113 -1.86 3.35 -9.93
C ASP A 113 -2.31 3.34 -11.39
N SER A 114 -3.22 4.25 -11.77
CA SER A 114 -3.67 4.39 -13.16
C SER A 114 -2.49 4.64 -14.11
N ALA A 115 -1.60 5.56 -13.76
CA ALA A 115 -0.42 5.88 -14.55
C ALA A 115 0.51 4.67 -14.70
N THR A 116 0.87 4.04 -13.59
CA THR A 116 1.82 2.92 -13.57
C THR A 116 1.25 1.64 -14.17
N SER A 117 -0.07 1.47 -14.19
CA SER A 117 -0.73 0.35 -14.87
C SER A 117 -0.48 0.34 -16.39
N LYS A 118 -0.30 1.52 -17.00
CA LYS A 118 0.00 1.70 -18.42
C LYS A 118 1.48 1.53 -18.77
N LEU A 119 2.36 1.58 -17.77
CA LEU A 119 3.80 1.42 -17.95
C LEU A 119 4.18 -0.06 -18.08
N PRO A 120 5.19 -0.37 -18.91
CA PRO A 120 5.67 -1.73 -19.07
C PRO A 120 6.21 -2.25 -17.75
N ARG A 121 5.95 -3.53 -17.49
CA ARG A 121 6.49 -4.23 -16.33
C ARG A 121 8.00 -4.40 -16.48
N PHE A 122 8.75 -3.94 -15.48
CA PHE A 122 10.16 -4.21 -15.32
C PHE A 122 10.36 -5.48 -14.48
N LYS A 123 11.12 -6.43 -15.02
CA LYS A 123 11.59 -7.61 -14.31
C LYS A 123 13.11 -7.65 -14.39
N GLY A 124 13.79 -7.68 -13.26
CA GLY A 124 15.24 -7.62 -13.18
C GLY A 124 15.72 -7.13 -11.83
N THR A 125 17.00 -6.82 -11.73
CA THR A 125 17.60 -6.32 -10.50
C THR A 125 17.43 -4.82 -10.36
N VAL A 126 17.00 -4.39 -9.17
CA VAL A 126 17.00 -2.97 -8.77
C VAL A 126 17.70 -2.81 -7.42
N PHE A 127 18.16 -1.59 -7.17
CA PHE A 127 18.89 -1.23 -5.96
C PHE A 127 18.24 -0.06 -5.23
N ARG A 128 18.30 -0.09 -3.91
CA ARG A 128 17.85 1.00 -3.02
C ARG A 128 18.79 1.11 -1.82
N GLY A 129 19.36 2.29 -1.56
CA GLY A 129 20.26 2.51 -0.42
C GLY A 129 19.57 3.29 0.70
N ILE A 130 19.84 3.02 1.98
CA ILE A 130 19.36 3.81 3.13
C ILE A 130 20.50 4.16 4.10
N ASP A 131 20.50 5.36 4.69
CA ASP A 131 21.61 5.86 5.51
C ASP A 131 21.71 5.24 6.93
N LYS A 132 21.21 4.02 7.13
CA LYS A 132 21.21 3.30 8.41
C LYS A 132 21.53 1.83 8.22
N ASP A 133 22.22 1.24 9.19
CA ASP A 133 22.35 -0.22 9.30
C ASP A 133 21.04 -0.81 9.83
N VAL A 134 20.42 -1.64 9.00
CA VAL A 134 19.17 -2.33 9.35
C VAL A 134 19.28 -3.84 9.27
N THR A 135 20.48 -4.37 9.06
CA THR A 135 20.74 -5.80 8.84
C THR A 135 20.18 -6.68 9.95
N LYS A 136 20.23 -6.22 11.20
CA LYS A 136 19.73 -6.95 12.38
C LYS A 136 18.23 -7.24 12.35
N SER A 137 17.46 -6.55 11.52
CA SER A 137 16.01 -6.73 11.42
C SER A 137 15.60 -7.70 10.31
N PHE A 138 16.57 -8.28 9.58
CA PHE A 138 16.33 -9.22 8.50
C PHE A 138 17.04 -10.53 8.75
N LYS A 139 16.36 -11.63 8.44
CA LYS A 139 16.89 -12.99 8.52
C LYS A 139 16.52 -13.75 7.25
N LYS A 140 17.38 -14.66 6.79
CA LYS A 140 17.07 -15.52 5.65
C LYS A 140 15.69 -16.18 5.77
N GLY A 141 14.91 -16.13 4.69
CA GLY A 141 13.55 -16.68 4.60
C GLY A 141 12.46 -15.83 5.24
N GLN A 142 12.80 -14.71 5.90
CA GLN A 142 11.82 -13.75 6.38
C GLN A 142 11.08 -13.13 5.20
N ARG A 143 9.77 -13.04 5.32
CA ARG A 143 8.91 -12.29 4.39
C ARG A 143 8.56 -10.94 5.00
N THR A 144 8.56 -9.90 4.18
CA THR A 144 8.11 -8.57 4.58
C THR A 144 7.32 -7.91 3.46
N THR A 145 6.39 -7.03 3.85
CA THR A 145 5.61 -6.24 2.91
C THR A 145 6.13 -4.81 2.93
N TRP A 146 6.50 -4.31 1.76
CA TRP A 146 6.92 -2.94 1.54
C TRP A 146 5.72 -2.06 1.22
N TRP A 147 5.26 -1.29 2.20
CA TRP A 147 4.08 -0.44 2.05
C TRP A 147 4.35 0.89 1.37
N SER A 148 5.58 1.38 1.36
CA SER A 148 5.96 2.59 0.63
C SER A 148 5.93 2.38 -0.88
N ILE A 149 5.77 3.45 -1.64
CA ILE A 149 6.25 3.45 -3.03
C ILE A 149 7.78 3.43 -2.93
N SER A 150 8.43 2.40 -3.46
CA SER A 150 9.86 2.22 -3.30
C SER A 150 10.60 2.65 -4.56
N SER A 151 11.17 3.85 -4.54
CA SER A 151 12.08 4.32 -5.59
C SER A 151 13.37 3.50 -5.55
N CYS A 152 13.65 2.82 -6.66
CA CYS A 152 14.85 2.03 -6.87
C CYS A 152 15.54 2.46 -8.17
N SER A 153 16.79 2.08 -8.34
CA SER A 153 17.56 2.32 -9.56
C SER A 153 18.09 1.00 -10.12
N THR A 154 18.12 0.87 -11.44
CA THR A 154 18.86 -0.21 -12.12
C THR A 154 20.35 0.13 -12.29
N SER A 155 20.73 1.39 -12.05
CA SER A 155 22.08 1.89 -12.26
C SER A 155 22.99 1.58 -11.07
N VAL A 156 24.03 0.79 -11.32
CA VAL A 156 25.12 0.54 -10.35
C VAL A 156 25.86 1.84 -9.98
N ASN A 157 25.81 2.87 -10.83
CA ASN A 157 26.44 4.15 -10.53
C ASN A 157 25.76 4.89 -9.38
N VAL A 158 24.43 4.75 -9.23
CA VAL A 158 23.70 5.28 -8.06
C VAL A 158 24.18 4.62 -6.77
N ILE A 159 24.50 3.32 -6.83
CA ILE A 159 25.12 2.58 -5.72
C ILE A 159 26.47 3.19 -5.34
N SER A 160 27.31 3.52 -6.33
CA SER A 160 28.64 4.09 -6.07
C SER A 160 28.59 5.44 -5.35
N SER A 161 27.62 6.29 -5.73
CA SER A 161 27.33 7.57 -5.06
C SER A 161 26.92 7.35 -3.60
N PHE A 162 26.09 6.34 -3.34
CA PHE A 162 25.65 5.97 -1.99
C PHE A 162 26.79 5.42 -1.12
N VAL A 163 27.59 4.48 -1.65
CA VAL A 163 28.76 3.88 -0.98
C VAL A 163 29.79 4.94 -0.58
N SER A 164 29.96 5.99 -1.38
CA SER A 164 30.93 7.05 -1.09
C SER A 164 30.58 7.93 0.13
N LYS A 165 29.31 7.94 0.57
CA LYS A 165 28.80 8.88 1.58
C LYS A 165 28.54 8.26 2.95
N SER A 166 28.23 6.96 3.02
CA SER A 166 27.71 6.33 4.24
C SER A 166 28.61 5.21 4.77
N SER A 167 29.20 5.41 5.95
CA SER A 167 30.05 4.41 6.61
C SER A 167 29.26 3.27 7.29
N SER A 168 27.92 3.36 7.32
CA SER A 168 27.04 2.36 7.97
C SER A 168 25.72 2.13 7.23
N GLY A 169 25.56 2.64 6.01
CA GLY A 169 24.31 2.51 5.23
C GLY A 169 24.01 1.08 4.79
N THR A 170 22.77 0.83 4.41
CA THR A 170 22.30 -0.46 3.89
C THR A 170 21.87 -0.34 2.43
N LEU A 171 22.38 -1.21 1.58
CA LEU A 171 21.95 -1.41 0.21
C LEU A 171 21.03 -2.62 0.12
N PHE A 172 19.82 -2.40 -0.37
CA PHE A 172 18.92 -3.46 -0.81
C PHE A 172 19.25 -3.84 -2.25
N HIS A 173 19.63 -5.09 -2.45
CA HIS A 173 19.69 -5.75 -3.76
C HIS A 173 18.38 -6.51 -3.96
N ILE A 174 17.56 -6.09 -4.92
CA ILE A 174 16.19 -6.59 -5.05
C ILE A 174 16.00 -7.23 -6.43
N GLU A 175 15.68 -8.52 -6.43
CA GLU A 175 15.17 -9.20 -7.62
C GLU A 175 13.70 -8.84 -7.81
N CYS A 176 13.44 -7.85 -8.65
CA CYS A 176 12.12 -7.32 -8.91
C CYS A 176 11.39 -8.08 -10.04
N LEU A 177 10.09 -8.29 -9.86
CA LEU A 177 9.20 -8.94 -10.81
C LEU A 177 8.20 -7.97 -11.45
N ASN A 178 7.63 -7.05 -10.67
CA ASN A 178 6.54 -6.17 -11.11
C ASN A 178 6.87 -4.67 -11.05
N GLY A 179 8.15 -4.32 -11.08
CA GLY A 179 8.60 -2.93 -11.03
C GLY A 179 8.08 -2.11 -12.21
N LYS A 180 8.01 -0.80 -12.02
CA LYS A 180 7.51 0.14 -13.03
C LYS A 180 8.62 1.12 -13.38
N SER A 181 9.15 1.00 -14.60
CA SER A 181 10.16 1.94 -15.09
C SER A 181 9.51 3.30 -15.30
N ILE A 182 9.97 4.30 -14.56
CA ILE A 182 9.49 5.69 -14.65
C ILE A 182 10.57 6.63 -15.19
N ALA A 183 11.64 6.10 -15.77
CA ALA A 183 12.79 6.87 -16.26
C ALA A 183 12.42 8.03 -17.21
N SER A 184 11.37 7.87 -18.03
CA SER A 184 10.88 8.91 -18.94
C SER A 184 9.95 9.95 -18.29
N TYR A 185 9.56 9.76 -17.03
CA TYR A 185 8.52 10.53 -16.34
C TYR A 185 8.97 11.10 -14.99
N THR A 186 10.24 10.89 -14.63
CA THR A 186 10.87 11.37 -13.39
C THR A 186 11.57 12.72 -13.56
N CYS A 187 11.80 13.43 -12.46
CA CYS A 187 12.66 14.61 -12.38
C CYS A 187 14.16 14.25 -12.53
N TYR A 188 14.52 12.97 -12.50
CA TYR A 188 15.89 12.46 -12.53
C TYR A 188 16.09 11.41 -13.65
N PRO A 189 16.13 11.82 -14.92
CA PRO A 189 16.18 10.90 -16.05
C PRO A 189 17.44 10.01 -16.07
N ASP A 190 18.53 10.45 -15.44
CA ASP A 190 19.81 9.73 -15.40
C ASP A 190 19.85 8.60 -14.36
N GLU A 191 18.84 8.49 -13.50
CA GLU A 191 18.80 7.50 -12.42
C GLU A 191 18.25 6.14 -12.85
N ASN A 192 17.69 6.03 -14.06
CA ASN A 192 16.98 4.83 -14.54
C ASN A 192 16.01 4.29 -13.47
N GLU A 193 15.15 5.19 -12.97
CA GLU A 193 14.30 4.92 -11.81
C GLU A 193 13.23 3.87 -12.12
N VAL A 194 13.12 2.90 -11.22
CA VAL A 194 12.09 1.86 -11.20
C VAL A 194 11.41 1.93 -9.85
N ILE A 195 10.09 2.07 -9.83
CA ILE A 195 9.33 2.07 -8.59
C ILE A 195 8.70 0.70 -8.32
N LEU A 196 8.71 0.29 -7.06
CA LEU A 196 7.88 -0.79 -6.54
C LEU A 196 6.64 -0.19 -5.89
N MET A 197 5.47 -0.77 -6.16
CA MET A 197 4.20 -0.24 -5.67
C MET A 197 3.96 -0.58 -4.18
N PRO A 198 3.09 0.17 -3.48
CA PRO A 198 2.72 -0.12 -2.10
C PRO A 198 2.17 -1.54 -1.94
N GLY A 199 2.65 -2.25 -0.92
CA GLY A 199 2.27 -3.62 -0.64
C GLY A 199 3.13 -4.67 -1.35
N THR A 200 4.26 -4.30 -1.93
CA THR A 200 5.18 -5.26 -2.57
C THR A 200 5.67 -6.28 -1.55
N LEU A 201 5.42 -7.58 -1.79
CA LEU A 201 5.86 -8.65 -0.91
C LEU A 201 7.29 -9.09 -1.28
N LEU A 202 8.18 -9.12 -0.30
CA LEU A 202 9.59 -9.46 -0.47
C LEU A 202 10.00 -10.60 0.46
N GLU A 203 10.91 -11.46 0.00
CA GLU A 203 11.57 -12.48 0.81
C GLU A 203 13.06 -12.22 0.89
N VAL A 204 13.63 -12.37 2.08
CA VAL A 204 15.07 -12.29 2.32
C VAL A 204 15.75 -13.56 1.80
N VAL A 205 16.57 -13.42 0.76
CA VAL A 205 17.18 -14.54 0.03
C VAL A 205 18.33 -15.18 0.82
N SER A 206 19.12 -14.36 1.51
CA SER A 206 20.28 -14.78 2.30
C SER A 206 20.39 -13.99 3.58
N ASP A 207 21.12 -14.51 4.57
CA ASP A 207 21.44 -13.70 5.74
C ASP A 207 22.16 -12.41 5.32
N PRO A 208 21.81 -11.26 5.90
CA PRO A 208 22.40 -9.98 5.52
C PRO A 208 23.92 -9.96 5.64
N LEU A 209 24.58 -9.33 4.69
CA LEU A 209 26.01 -9.08 4.76
C LEU A 209 26.25 -7.78 5.53
N SER A 210 26.96 -7.87 6.66
CA SER A 210 27.41 -6.70 7.43
C SER A 210 28.91 -6.80 7.65
N GLN A 211 29.65 -5.78 7.24
CA GLN A 211 31.11 -5.70 7.44
C GLN A 211 31.47 -4.34 8.05
N PRO A 212 32.35 -4.28 9.07
CA PRO A 212 32.78 -3.01 9.66
C PRO A 212 33.37 -2.06 8.60
N HIS A 213 32.92 -0.81 8.59
CA HIS A 213 33.38 0.23 7.66
C HIS A 213 33.14 -0.09 6.17
N GLN A 214 32.15 -0.95 5.89
CA GLN A 214 31.71 -1.28 4.54
C GLN A 214 30.19 -1.18 4.43
N LEU A 215 29.71 -1.21 3.19
CA LEU A 215 28.30 -1.25 2.85
C LEU A 215 27.62 -2.50 3.41
N ASN A 216 26.51 -2.33 4.12
CA ASN A 216 25.66 -3.44 4.50
C ASN A 216 24.78 -3.85 3.32
N ILE A 217 24.59 -5.14 3.04
CA ILE A 217 23.79 -5.62 1.91
C ILE A 217 22.68 -6.54 2.39
N ILE A 218 21.46 -6.26 1.92
CA ILE A 218 20.29 -7.11 2.10
C ILE A 218 19.81 -7.56 0.72
N HIS A 219 19.81 -8.87 0.49
CA HIS A 219 19.31 -9.46 -0.75
C HIS A 219 17.84 -9.86 -0.58
N LEU A 220 16.98 -9.20 -1.33
CA LEU A 220 15.55 -9.44 -1.39
C LEU A 220 15.16 -9.98 -2.76
N LYS A 221 14.12 -10.80 -2.80
CA LYS A 221 13.40 -11.12 -4.03
C LYS A 221 11.95 -10.75 -3.86
N GLU A 222 11.37 -10.15 -4.89
CA GLU A 222 9.93 -9.93 -4.96
C GLU A 222 9.25 -11.28 -5.08
N ILE A 223 8.34 -11.54 -4.14
CA ILE A 223 7.35 -12.58 -4.30
C ILE A 223 6.26 -11.93 -5.14
N GLY A 224 6.25 -12.25 -6.43
CA GLY A 224 5.21 -11.77 -7.32
C GLY A 224 3.86 -12.23 -6.81
N ASP A 225 2.79 -11.59 -7.29
CA ASP A 225 1.47 -12.19 -7.23
C ASP A 225 1.64 -13.62 -7.71
N GLU A 226 1.34 -14.62 -6.85
CA GLU A 226 1.28 -15.98 -7.34
C GLU A 226 0.35 -15.90 -8.55
N PRO A 227 0.83 -16.19 -9.78
CA PRO A 227 0.05 -15.96 -10.98
C PRO A 227 -1.25 -16.69 -10.76
N SER A 228 -2.35 -15.95 -10.55
CA SER A 228 -3.62 -16.44 -10.00
C SER A 228 -3.70 -17.94 -10.17
N ASN A 229 -3.24 -18.72 -9.17
CA ASN A 229 -2.75 -20.07 -9.46
C ASN A 229 -3.85 -20.75 -10.28
N PRO A 230 -3.65 -21.02 -11.59
CA PRO A 230 -4.74 -21.53 -12.40
C PRO A 230 -5.10 -22.96 -11.94
N ASN A 231 -4.26 -23.53 -11.07
CA ASN A 231 -4.48 -24.73 -10.26
C ASN A 231 -4.71 -24.43 -8.76
N ALA A 232 -5.06 -23.21 -8.33
CA ALA A 232 -5.62 -22.93 -7.01
C ALA A 232 -6.97 -23.64 -6.98
N LYS A 233 -6.91 -24.93 -6.66
CA LYS A 233 -8.05 -25.82 -6.55
C LYS A 233 -8.59 -25.84 -5.12
N GLU A 234 -7.88 -25.21 -4.19
CA GLU A 234 -8.16 -25.27 -2.75
C GLU A 234 -8.21 -23.86 -2.17
N GLY A 235 -9.30 -23.54 -1.50
CA GLY A 235 -9.43 -22.31 -0.71
C GLY A 235 -8.74 -22.47 0.64
N ILE A 236 -8.15 -21.38 1.13
CA ILE A 236 -7.65 -21.29 2.50
C ILE A 236 -8.70 -20.64 3.42
N ILE A 237 -8.74 -21.05 4.68
CA ILE A 237 -9.64 -20.45 5.68
C ILE A 237 -8.99 -19.17 6.22
N VAL A 238 -9.67 -18.04 6.03
CA VAL A 238 -9.21 -16.70 6.48
C VAL A 238 -10.09 -16.10 7.58
N ALA A 239 -11.24 -16.71 7.86
CA ALA A 239 -12.13 -16.37 8.97
C ALA A 239 -12.90 -17.63 9.43
N GLY A 240 -13.06 -17.79 10.74
CA GLY A 240 -13.70 -18.98 11.32
C GLY A 240 -12.88 -20.27 11.16
N GLY A 241 -13.52 -21.37 10.75
CA GLY A 241 -12.88 -22.68 10.59
C GLY A 241 -12.87 -23.57 11.83
N ASN A 242 -13.23 -23.05 13.00
CA ASN A 242 -13.24 -23.80 14.27
C ASN A 242 -14.61 -24.43 14.59
N GLY A 243 -15.35 -24.83 13.56
CA GLY A 243 -16.71 -25.37 13.67
C GLY A 243 -17.80 -24.30 13.85
N LYS A 244 -19.06 -24.76 13.82
CA LYS A 244 -20.24 -23.91 14.04
C LYS A 244 -20.33 -23.51 15.51
N GLY A 245 -20.47 -22.22 15.79
CA GLY A 245 -20.67 -21.71 17.15
C GLY A 245 -20.67 -20.19 17.21
N ASN A 246 -20.71 -19.63 18.41
CA ASN A 246 -20.81 -18.19 18.67
C ASN A 246 -19.56 -17.60 19.36
N SER A 247 -18.52 -18.41 19.60
CA SER A 247 -17.22 -17.92 20.07
C SER A 247 -16.58 -16.99 19.02
N LEU A 248 -15.61 -16.16 19.42
CA LEU A 248 -14.97 -15.19 18.52
C LEU A 248 -14.15 -15.84 17.39
N ASN A 249 -13.73 -17.09 17.56
CA ASN A 249 -13.06 -17.89 16.54
C ASN A 249 -14.02 -18.79 15.72
N GLN A 250 -15.33 -18.65 15.92
CA GLN A 250 -16.37 -19.48 15.29
C GLN A 250 -17.37 -18.62 14.52
N LEU A 251 -18.02 -19.23 13.53
CA LEU A 251 -19.10 -18.65 12.75
C LEU A 251 -20.34 -19.56 12.84
N GLY A 252 -21.52 -18.97 12.98
CA GLY A 252 -22.82 -19.61 13.12
C GLY A 252 -23.61 -19.73 11.82
N GLY A 253 -23.12 -19.15 10.73
CA GLY A 253 -23.70 -19.25 9.39
C GLY A 253 -23.29 -18.07 8.53
N PRO A 254 -22.05 -18.02 8.03
CA PRO A 254 -21.57 -16.86 7.28
C PRO A 254 -22.22 -16.82 5.89
N HIS A 255 -23.01 -15.79 5.59
CA HIS A 255 -23.71 -15.65 4.30
C HIS A 255 -23.17 -14.51 3.43
N GLY A 256 -22.59 -13.48 4.03
CA GLY A 256 -22.03 -12.33 3.34
C GLY A 256 -20.59 -12.11 3.74
N VAL A 257 -19.78 -11.65 2.78
CA VAL A 257 -18.40 -11.22 3.03
C VAL A 257 -18.10 -9.97 2.21
N ILE A 258 -17.41 -9.03 2.81
CA ILE A 258 -16.71 -7.94 2.12
C ILE A 258 -15.32 -7.79 2.70
N VAL A 259 -14.41 -7.22 1.91
CA VAL A 259 -13.07 -6.87 2.36
C VAL A 259 -12.94 -5.37 2.25
N ASP A 260 -12.56 -4.70 3.34
CA ASP A 260 -12.36 -3.26 3.30
C ASP A 260 -11.05 -2.89 2.59
N HIS A 261 -10.84 -1.59 2.42
CA HIS A 261 -9.63 -1.05 1.82
C HIS A 261 -8.34 -1.40 2.57
N LEU A 262 -8.46 -1.81 3.82
CA LEU A 262 -7.38 -2.26 4.69
C LEU A 262 -7.17 -3.79 4.65
N GLY A 263 -7.89 -4.51 3.79
CA GLY A 263 -7.79 -5.96 3.73
C GLY A 263 -8.45 -6.66 4.92
N GLN A 264 -9.22 -5.94 5.74
CA GLN A 264 -9.98 -6.53 6.83
C GLN A 264 -11.25 -7.17 6.26
N ILE A 265 -11.50 -8.39 6.68
CA ILE A 265 -12.58 -9.25 6.19
C ILE A 265 -13.77 -9.09 7.13
N TYR A 266 -14.89 -8.57 6.63
CA TYR A 266 -16.14 -8.46 7.36
C TYR A 266 -17.07 -9.56 6.90
N VAL A 267 -17.60 -10.31 7.86
CA VAL A 267 -18.46 -11.47 7.61
C VAL A 267 -19.81 -11.25 8.27
N ALA A 268 -20.88 -11.41 7.50
CA ALA A 268 -22.24 -11.41 8.01
C ALA A 268 -22.54 -12.81 8.56
N ASP A 269 -22.42 -12.94 9.88
CA ASP A 269 -22.58 -14.19 10.61
C ASP A 269 -24.05 -14.38 11.02
N VAL A 270 -24.86 -14.73 10.02
CA VAL A 270 -26.34 -14.82 10.10
C VAL A 270 -26.80 -15.60 11.32
N GLY A 271 -26.23 -16.78 11.56
CA GLY A 271 -26.70 -17.66 12.65
C GLY A 271 -26.42 -17.14 14.06
N ASN A 272 -25.64 -16.07 14.18
CA ASN A 272 -25.33 -15.39 15.44
C ASN A 272 -25.79 -13.92 15.44
N ASP A 273 -26.58 -13.50 14.45
CA ASP A 273 -27.14 -12.15 14.32
C ASP A 273 -26.09 -11.04 14.50
N ARG A 274 -24.92 -11.23 13.88
CA ARG A 274 -23.78 -10.32 14.02
C ARG A 274 -23.00 -10.16 12.73
N VAL A 275 -22.26 -9.07 12.64
CA VAL A 275 -21.18 -8.89 11.69
C VAL A 275 -19.89 -8.94 12.46
N MET A 276 -18.91 -9.72 11.98
CA MET A 276 -17.58 -9.66 12.57
C MET A 276 -16.48 -9.38 11.58
N ARG A 277 -15.38 -8.85 12.10
CA ARG A 277 -14.18 -8.47 11.38
C ARG A 277 -13.02 -9.39 11.73
N TRP A 278 -12.24 -9.76 10.72
CA TRP A 278 -10.99 -10.49 10.84
C TRP A 278 -9.90 -9.79 10.01
N CYS A 279 -8.67 -9.82 10.50
CA CYS A 279 -7.49 -9.66 9.67
C CYS A 279 -6.95 -11.03 9.24
N GLU A 280 -6.26 -11.08 8.11
CA GLU A 280 -5.64 -12.32 7.66
C GLU A 280 -4.65 -12.86 8.70
N GLY A 281 -4.83 -14.12 9.12
CA GLY A 281 -3.98 -14.78 10.12
C GLY A 281 -4.41 -14.57 11.58
N ASP A 282 -5.49 -13.82 11.81
CA ASP A 282 -6.12 -13.74 13.13
C ASP A 282 -6.63 -15.12 13.56
N LYS A 283 -6.54 -15.39 14.87
CA LYS A 283 -7.09 -16.61 15.47
C LYS A 283 -8.55 -16.46 15.87
N GLU A 284 -8.98 -15.22 16.11
CA GLU A 284 -10.33 -14.84 16.56
C GLU A 284 -10.72 -13.54 15.87
N GLY A 285 -12.02 -13.32 15.66
CA GLY A 285 -12.53 -12.08 15.09
C GLY A 285 -13.10 -11.14 16.15
N GLU A 286 -13.55 -9.99 15.70
CA GLU A 286 -14.14 -8.95 16.54
C GLU A 286 -15.57 -8.64 16.10
N VAL A 287 -16.53 -8.66 17.03
CA VAL A 287 -17.91 -8.25 16.75
C VAL A 287 -17.92 -6.76 16.44
N VAL A 288 -18.27 -6.42 15.21
CA VAL A 288 -18.35 -5.05 14.70
C VAL A 288 -19.73 -4.47 14.99
N VAL A 289 -20.76 -5.27 14.79
CA VAL A 289 -22.16 -4.92 15.08
C VAL A 289 -23.01 -6.18 15.28
N GLY A 290 -24.10 -6.07 16.02
CA GLY A 290 -24.98 -7.20 16.31
C GLY A 290 -24.52 -8.02 17.51
N GLY A 291 -25.01 -9.26 17.60
CA GLY A 291 -24.67 -10.20 18.68
C GLY A 291 -25.33 -9.90 20.03
N THR A 292 -26.24 -8.93 20.08
CA THR A 292 -27.01 -8.57 21.29
C THR A 292 -28.47 -9.02 21.27
N GLY A 293 -28.78 -9.95 20.36
CA GLY A 293 -30.14 -10.43 20.08
C GLY A 293 -30.86 -9.60 19.02
N GLU A 294 -31.97 -10.13 18.53
CA GLU A 294 -32.86 -9.48 17.57
C GLU A 294 -33.66 -8.33 18.20
N GLY A 295 -34.09 -7.38 17.37
CA GLY A 295 -34.89 -6.24 17.80
C GLY A 295 -34.69 -5.00 16.94
N ASN A 296 -35.28 -3.89 17.39
CA ASN A 296 -35.34 -2.66 16.61
C ASN A 296 -34.17 -1.70 16.86
N GLN A 297 -33.30 -1.98 17.84
CA GLN A 297 -32.14 -1.13 18.13
C GLN A 297 -31.04 -1.28 17.07
N SER A 298 -30.13 -0.30 16.98
CA SER A 298 -29.05 -0.31 15.98
C SER A 298 -28.03 -1.43 16.18
N THR A 299 -27.87 -1.92 17.42
CA THR A 299 -27.00 -3.05 17.78
C THR A 299 -27.70 -4.41 17.71
N GLN A 300 -28.98 -4.43 17.37
CA GLN A 300 -29.79 -5.63 17.28
C GLN A 300 -30.05 -5.94 15.80
N LEU A 301 -29.35 -6.94 15.28
CA LEU A 301 -29.55 -7.44 13.92
C LEU A 301 -30.43 -8.69 13.95
N ASN A 302 -31.03 -9.02 12.82
CA ASN A 302 -31.78 -10.24 12.62
C ASN A 302 -31.50 -10.79 11.21
N CYS A 303 -30.69 -11.85 11.17
CA CYS A 303 -30.18 -12.47 9.95
C CYS A 303 -29.51 -11.46 8.99
N PRO A 304 -28.38 -10.84 9.39
CA PRO A 304 -27.62 -9.97 8.51
C PRO A 304 -27.00 -10.76 7.35
N THR A 305 -27.33 -10.44 6.10
CA THR A 305 -26.94 -11.29 4.94
C THR A 305 -25.94 -10.64 4.01
N GLY A 306 -26.18 -9.38 3.62
CA GLY A 306 -25.33 -8.62 2.71
C GLY A 306 -24.60 -7.50 3.43
N LEU A 307 -23.38 -7.22 3.00
CA LEU A 307 -22.54 -6.13 3.49
C LEU A 307 -22.04 -5.30 2.30
N SER A 308 -21.86 -3.99 2.49
CA SER A 308 -21.14 -3.14 1.55
C SER A 308 -20.52 -1.96 2.28
N PHE A 309 -19.37 -1.47 1.82
CA PHE A 309 -18.88 -0.15 2.21
C PHE A 309 -19.30 0.90 1.18
N ASP A 310 -19.49 2.14 1.61
CA ASP A 310 -19.42 3.31 0.71
C ASP A 310 -17.98 3.86 0.63
N HIS A 311 -17.77 4.85 -0.25
CA HIS A 311 -16.48 5.54 -0.40
C HIS A 311 -16.05 6.27 0.88
N GLU A 312 -16.98 6.51 1.81
CA GLU A 312 -16.69 7.09 3.10
C GLU A 312 -16.31 6.06 4.18
N GLU A 313 -16.27 4.76 3.82
CA GLU A 313 -16.06 3.62 4.72
C GLU A 313 -17.18 3.41 5.74
N ASN A 314 -18.39 3.85 5.41
CA ASN A 314 -19.56 3.48 6.20
C ASN A 314 -20.03 2.09 5.79
N LEU A 315 -20.27 1.23 6.77
CA LEU A 315 -20.76 -0.14 6.54
C LEU A 315 -22.28 -0.12 6.39
N TYR A 316 -22.77 -0.71 5.31
CA TYR A 316 -24.18 -1.00 5.08
C TYR A 316 -24.42 -2.48 5.34
N VAL A 317 -25.39 -2.79 6.20
CA VAL A 317 -25.77 -4.15 6.56
C VAL A 317 -27.21 -4.39 6.12
N VAL A 318 -27.44 -5.45 5.34
CA VAL A 318 -28.78 -5.95 5.00
C VAL A 318 -29.31 -6.73 6.20
N ASP A 319 -30.12 -6.06 7.02
CA ASP A 319 -30.74 -6.60 8.24
C ASP A 319 -32.08 -7.26 7.89
N CYS A 320 -31.99 -8.48 7.34
CA CYS A 320 -33.01 -9.08 6.48
C CYS A 320 -34.38 -9.24 7.18
N PHE A 321 -34.39 -9.82 8.38
CA PHE A 321 -35.64 -10.10 9.10
C PHE A 321 -36.13 -8.96 9.98
N ASN A 322 -35.32 -7.91 10.15
CA ASN A 322 -35.81 -6.62 10.64
C ASN A 322 -36.31 -5.71 9.49
N HIS A 323 -36.32 -6.20 8.25
CA HIS A 323 -36.84 -5.51 7.06
C HIS A 323 -36.20 -4.13 6.83
N ARG A 324 -34.90 -3.99 7.07
CA ARG A 324 -34.19 -2.71 6.95
C ARG A 324 -32.76 -2.87 6.42
N ILE A 325 -32.19 -1.75 5.98
CA ILE A 325 -30.75 -1.59 5.75
C ILE A 325 -30.22 -0.64 6.81
N GLN A 326 -29.13 -1.00 7.48
CA GLN A 326 -28.49 -0.14 8.46
C GLN A 326 -27.15 0.37 7.94
N LYS A 327 -26.95 1.70 8.02
CA LYS A 327 -25.67 2.36 7.78
C LYS A 327 -24.99 2.59 9.13
N TYR A 328 -23.71 2.24 9.21
CA TYR A 328 -22.88 2.47 10.39
C TYR A 328 -21.64 3.25 9.99
N GLU A 329 -21.37 4.34 10.69
CA GLU A 329 -20.26 5.23 10.36
C GLU A 329 -18.95 4.75 11.00
N LYS A 330 -17.89 4.66 10.18
CA LYS A 330 -16.49 4.54 10.63
C LYS A 330 -16.21 3.40 11.64
N ILE A 331 -16.64 2.18 11.35
CA ILE A 331 -16.42 1.01 12.24
C ILE A 331 -15.03 0.40 12.05
#